data_AF-A0A355YNQ0-F1
#
_entry.id   AF-A0A355YNQ0-F1
#
_cell.length_a   1.000
_cell.length_b   1.000
_cell.length_c   1.000
_cell.angle_alpha   90.00
_cell.angle_beta   90.00
_cell.angle_gamma   90.00
#
_symmetry.space_group_name_H-M   'P 1'
#
loop_
_entity.id
_entity.type
_entity.pdbx_description
1 polymer ?
#
loop_
_entity_poly.entity_id
_entity_poly.type
_entity_poly.pdbx_seq_one_letter_code
_entity_poly.pdbx_strand_id
1 'polypeptide(L)'
;MIQIAMKSKGAVDRSSILSLNVPRTAGNRFPAAASGAAKPARPADIKTTESPAAPSAARPVPPLKHPVQKGQKAHLSPGTPLKSIRACFGWNTSHPQCDVDVSAFLLGADGKVPGDSWFVFYGQTVSPDQSTEFTELASADREMIRIDLQKLDPKVKKIVFVLTINDAFAKKLNFGMIKDAYVRILDGAGAAELVSFQMTEYYSNVISMMIGEVYNHNGLWKFNAVGNGVAKDLEGLCGLYGVQVSH
;
A
#
# COMPACT_ATOMS: atom_id res chain seq x y z
N MET A 1 -21.20 22.34 -23.23
CA MET A 1 -21.16 20.89 -22.98
C MET A 1 -19.73 20.41 -23.22
N ILE A 2 -19.01 20.04 -22.18
CA ILE A 2 -17.62 19.58 -22.30
C ILE A 2 -17.64 18.07 -22.16
N GLN A 3 -17.42 17.38 -23.28
CA GLN A 3 -17.27 15.93 -23.35
C GLN A 3 -15.89 15.56 -22.79
N ILE A 4 -15.86 15.03 -21.57
CA ILE A 4 -14.66 14.40 -21.01
C ILE A 4 -14.62 12.97 -21.56
N ALA A 5 -13.66 12.71 -22.44
CA ALA A 5 -13.42 11.37 -22.97
C ALA A 5 -12.90 10.45 -21.85
N MET A 6 -13.76 9.57 -21.36
CA MET A 6 -13.37 8.44 -20.51
C MET A 6 -12.49 7.49 -21.34
N LYS A 7 -11.18 7.54 -21.15
CA LYS A 7 -10.31 6.41 -21.50
C LYS A 7 -10.50 5.36 -20.41
N SER A 8 -11.43 4.43 -20.60
CA SER A 8 -11.53 3.23 -19.79
C SER A 8 -10.27 2.39 -20.02
N LYS A 9 -9.28 2.49 -19.11
CA LYS A 9 -8.46 1.31 -18.85
C LYS A 9 -9.41 0.28 -18.23
N GLY A 10 -9.43 -0.91 -18.81
CA GLY A 10 -10.40 -1.98 -18.50
C GLY A 10 -10.40 -2.37 -17.03
N ALA A 11 -11.45 -3.10 -16.65
CA ALA A 11 -11.67 -3.62 -15.30
C ALA A 11 -10.42 -4.30 -14.71
N VAL A 12 -10.29 -4.24 -13.39
CA VAL A 12 -9.25 -4.95 -12.64
C VAL A 12 -9.53 -6.45 -12.80
N ASP A 13 -8.79 -7.12 -13.70
CA ASP A 13 -8.98 -8.54 -13.97
C ASP A 13 -8.26 -9.41 -12.93
N ARG A 14 -8.77 -10.63 -12.72
CA ARG A 14 -8.17 -11.60 -11.78
C ARG A 14 -6.71 -11.88 -12.11
N SER A 15 -6.32 -11.86 -13.38
CA SER A 15 -4.93 -11.99 -13.81
C SER A 15 -4.06 -10.83 -13.36
N SER A 16 -4.54 -9.59 -13.23
CA SER A 16 -3.79 -8.47 -12.65
C SER A 16 -3.63 -8.61 -11.13
N ILE A 17 -4.57 -9.28 -10.46
CA ILE A 17 -4.50 -9.62 -9.02
C ILE A 17 -3.72 -10.93 -8.75
N LEU A 18 -3.68 -11.86 -9.72
CA LEU A 18 -2.97 -13.14 -9.62
C LEU A 18 -1.57 -13.11 -10.26
N SER A 19 -1.30 -12.24 -11.24
CA SER A 19 0.04 -11.98 -11.80
C SER A 19 0.93 -11.22 -10.82
N LEU A 20 0.38 -10.86 -9.66
CA LEU A 20 1.10 -10.48 -8.45
C LEU A 20 1.98 -11.64 -7.90
N ASN A 21 1.82 -12.87 -8.42
CA ASN A 21 2.64 -14.05 -8.12
C ASN A 21 4.04 -14.06 -8.77
N VAL A 22 4.46 -13.01 -9.47
CA VAL A 22 5.84 -12.96 -9.98
C VAL A 22 6.74 -12.37 -8.90
N PRO A 23 7.77 -13.10 -8.40
CA PRO A 23 8.72 -12.53 -7.46
C PRO A 23 9.39 -11.32 -8.07
N ARG A 24 9.50 -10.22 -7.30
CA ARG A 24 10.28 -9.03 -7.69
C ARG A 24 11.75 -9.43 -7.86
N THR A 25 12.14 -9.86 -9.05
CA THR A 25 13.55 -9.89 -9.44
C THR A 25 14.01 -8.45 -9.63
N ALA A 26 14.97 -8.02 -8.80
CA ALA A 26 15.70 -6.78 -8.96
C ALA A 26 16.32 -6.72 -10.37
N GLY A 27 15.70 -5.97 -11.28
CA GLY A 27 16.12 -5.83 -12.66
C GLY A 27 16.68 -4.43 -12.92
N ASN A 28 17.98 -4.25 -12.70
CA ASN A 28 18.73 -3.13 -13.28
C ASN A 28 18.62 -3.20 -14.81
N ARG A 29 18.08 -2.16 -15.45
CA ARG A 29 18.19 -1.94 -16.90
C ARG A 29 18.92 -0.63 -17.18
N PHE A 30 20.16 -0.74 -17.65
CA PHE A 30 20.82 0.28 -18.47
C PHE A 30 20.96 -0.27 -19.90
N PRO A 31 20.80 0.56 -20.94
CA PRO A 31 20.95 0.11 -22.33
C PRO A 31 22.43 0.12 -22.77
N ALA A 32 22.67 -0.66 -23.83
CA ALA A 32 23.96 -1.14 -24.31
C ALA A 32 24.80 -0.15 -25.14
N ALA A 33 26.10 -0.44 -25.22
CA ALA A 33 26.97 -0.06 -26.34
C ALA A 33 27.92 -1.23 -26.68
N ALA A 34 28.20 -1.39 -27.97
CA ALA A 34 28.74 -2.58 -28.62
C ALA A 34 30.28 -2.65 -28.71
N SER A 35 30.83 -3.86 -28.91
CA SER A 35 31.88 -4.23 -29.91
C SER A 35 32.69 -5.46 -29.49
N GLY A 36 32.97 -6.37 -30.44
CA GLY A 36 34.17 -7.23 -30.42
C GLY A 36 33.93 -8.75 -30.31
N ALA A 37 34.42 -9.50 -31.30
CA ALA A 37 34.20 -10.94 -31.51
C ALA A 37 35.35 -11.83 -30.98
N ALA A 38 35.05 -13.07 -30.54
CA ALA A 38 35.90 -14.27 -30.65
C ALA A 38 35.17 -15.58 -30.24
N LYS A 39 35.63 -16.71 -30.81
CA LYS A 39 35.06 -18.08 -30.91
C LYS A 39 35.02 -18.93 -29.60
N PRO A 40 34.36 -20.13 -29.60
CA PRO A 40 33.78 -20.77 -28.40
C PRO A 40 34.68 -21.80 -27.70
N ALA A 41 34.41 -22.01 -26.40
CA ALA A 41 34.89 -23.17 -25.63
C ALA A 41 33.77 -23.77 -24.75
N ARG A 42 33.59 -25.09 -24.92
CA ARG A 42 32.94 -26.18 -24.15
C ARG A 42 32.11 -25.88 -22.87
N PRO A 43 30.98 -26.60 -22.62
CA PRO A 43 30.16 -26.39 -21.43
C PRO A 43 30.77 -27.08 -20.20
N ALA A 44 30.81 -26.36 -19.08
CA ALA A 44 30.97 -26.93 -17.75
C ALA A 44 29.72 -26.57 -16.93
N ASP A 45 29.13 -27.57 -16.30
CA ASP A 45 27.91 -27.50 -15.51
C ASP A 45 27.94 -26.38 -14.46
N ILE A 46 27.11 -25.36 -14.65
CA ILE A 46 26.83 -24.36 -13.62
C ILE A 46 25.72 -24.92 -12.74
N LYS A 47 26.11 -25.53 -11.63
CA LYS A 47 25.24 -25.81 -10.50
C LYS A 47 24.76 -24.47 -9.95
N THR A 48 23.52 -24.08 -10.23
CA THR A 48 22.88 -22.90 -9.65
C THR A 48 22.65 -23.17 -8.17
N THR A 49 23.60 -22.75 -7.33
CA THR A 49 23.35 -22.62 -5.89
C THR A 49 22.44 -21.42 -5.69
N GLU A 50 21.16 -21.71 -5.44
CA GLU A 50 20.18 -20.76 -4.92
C GLU A 50 20.75 -20.10 -3.66
N SER A 51 21.05 -18.80 -3.76
CA SER A 51 21.44 -17.99 -2.61
C SER A 51 20.18 -17.73 -1.78
N PRO A 52 20.14 -18.08 -0.48
CA PRO A 52 19.00 -17.78 0.35
C PRO A 52 18.82 -16.26 0.48
N ALA A 53 17.59 -15.78 0.23
CA ALA A 53 17.23 -14.38 0.37
C ALA A 53 17.50 -13.90 1.80
N ALA A 54 18.45 -12.97 1.96
CA ALA A 54 18.74 -12.36 3.24
C ALA A 54 17.49 -11.60 3.76
N PRO A 55 17.20 -11.65 5.07
CA PRO A 55 16.13 -10.84 5.64
C PRO A 55 16.41 -9.35 5.33
N SER A 56 15.40 -8.64 4.83
CA SER A 56 15.44 -7.18 4.73
C SER A 56 15.82 -6.63 6.09
N ALA A 57 17.00 -6.01 6.20
CA ALA A 57 17.48 -5.45 7.47
C ALA A 57 16.40 -4.59 8.13
N ALA A 58 16.22 -4.77 9.45
CA ALA A 58 15.24 -4.03 10.22
C ALA A 58 15.54 -2.53 10.13
N ARG A 59 14.54 -1.73 9.78
CA ARG A 59 14.65 -0.27 9.70
C ARG A 59 14.14 0.32 11.02
N PRO A 60 14.84 1.30 11.62
CA PRO A 60 14.38 1.93 12.84
C PRO A 60 13.08 2.70 12.57
N VAL A 61 12.13 2.57 13.49
CA VAL A 61 10.87 3.34 13.44
C VAL A 61 11.21 4.82 13.63
N PRO A 62 10.75 5.72 12.73
CA PRO A 62 10.95 7.15 12.92
C PRO A 62 10.19 7.65 14.17
N PRO A 63 10.61 8.76 14.78
CA PRO A 63 9.87 9.32 15.92
C PRO A 63 8.43 9.65 15.54
N LEU A 64 7.48 9.00 16.23
CA LEU A 64 6.05 9.24 16.10
C LEU A 64 5.66 10.39 17.02
N LYS A 65 5.54 11.59 16.47
CA LYS A 65 5.39 12.85 17.22
C LYS A 65 4.01 13.03 17.83
N HIS A 66 2.97 12.55 17.14
CA HIS A 66 1.57 12.69 17.55
C HIS A 66 0.86 11.33 17.61
N PRO A 67 1.28 10.42 18.51
CA PRO A 67 0.78 9.07 18.54
C PRO A 67 -0.67 9.02 19.06
N VAL A 68 -1.50 8.22 18.41
CA VAL A 68 -2.82 7.81 18.89
C VAL A 68 -2.87 6.31 19.17
N GLN A 69 -3.84 5.89 19.98
CA GLN A 69 -4.07 4.48 20.28
C GLN A 69 -5.12 3.86 19.34
N LYS A 70 -5.14 2.52 19.27
CA LYS A 70 -6.18 1.77 18.57
C LYS A 70 -7.58 2.23 19.02
N GLY A 71 -8.45 2.52 18.05
CA GLY A 71 -9.80 3.05 18.23
C GLY A 71 -9.91 4.57 18.39
N GLN A 72 -8.79 5.29 18.57
CA GLN A 72 -8.81 6.73 18.72
C GLN A 72 -8.92 7.45 17.37
N LYS A 73 -9.61 8.59 17.40
CA LYS A 73 -9.83 9.47 16.26
C LYS A 73 -9.12 10.80 16.49
N ALA A 74 -8.39 11.27 15.49
CA ALA A 74 -7.69 12.56 15.51
C ALA A 74 -8.17 13.46 14.37
N HIS A 75 -8.21 14.76 14.61
CA HIS A 75 -8.42 15.75 13.57
C HIS A 75 -7.12 15.97 12.79
N LEU A 76 -7.22 16.08 11.47
CA LEU A 76 -6.04 16.32 10.64
C LEU A 76 -5.77 17.82 10.40
N SER A 77 -6.77 18.69 10.55
CA SER A 77 -6.62 20.14 10.29
C SER A 77 -6.05 20.87 11.52
N PRO A 78 -4.86 21.48 11.43
CA PRO A 78 -4.30 22.32 12.50
C PRO A 78 -4.87 23.76 12.44
N GLY A 79 -6.19 23.91 12.21
CA GLY A 79 -6.85 25.22 12.13
C GLY A 79 -6.90 25.89 10.74
N THR A 80 -6.36 25.25 9.69
CA THR A 80 -6.52 25.67 8.29
C THR A 80 -7.05 24.52 7.42
N PRO A 81 -7.75 24.80 6.30
CA PRO A 81 -8.23 23.75 5.39
C PRO A 81 -7.05 22.95 4.80
N LEU A 82 -7.02 21.65 5.08
CA LEU A 82 -6.04 20.75 4.50
C LEU A 82 -6.26 20.61 3.00
N LYS A 83 -5.23 20.91 2.22
CA LYS A 83 -5.24 20.73 0.76
C LYS A 83 -4.84 19.32 0.37
N SER A 84 -3.79 18.80 0.99
CA SER A 84 -3.28 17.46 0.75
C SER A 84 -2.61 16.91 2.00
N ILE A 85 -2.49 15.58 2.06
CA ILE A 85 -1.82 14.83 3.11
C ILE A 85 -0.94 13.74 2.49
N ARG A 86 -0.01 13.20 3.28
CA ARG A 86 0.77 12.01 2.93
C ARG A 86 0.63 10.99 4.05
N ALA A 87 0.07 9.83 3.74
CA ALA A 87 0.08 8.69 4.66
C ALA A 87 1.35 7.89 4.38
N CYS A 88 2.28 7.87 5.32
CA CYS A 88 3.53 7.12 5.23
C CYS A 88 3.46 5.88 6.12
N PHE A 89 3.96 4.76 5.62
CA PHE A 89 3.87 3.46 6.25
C PHE A 89 5.25 2.83 6.38
N GLY A 90 5.48 2.11 7.48
CA GLY A 90 6.67 1.31 7.66
C GLY A 90 6.38 0.11 8.54
N TRP A 91 7.25 -0.90 8.44
CA TRP A 91 7.18 -2.15 9.18
C TRP A 91 8.54 -2.85 9.14
N ASN A 92 8.70 -3.84 10.00
CA ASN A 92 9.77 -4.82 9.97
C ASN A 92 9.17 -6.22 9.85
N THR A 93 9.97 -7.16 9.33
CA THR A 93 9.55 -8.55 9.19
C THR A 93 10.58 -9.45 9.87
N SER A 94 10.10 -10.49 10.58
CA SER A 94 10.97 -11.53 11.13
C SER A 94 11.21 -12.68 10.16
N HIS A 95 10.47 -12.71 9.04
CA HIS A 95 10.56 -13.74 8.02
C HIS A 95 10.92 -13.13 6.66
N PRO A 96 11.96 -13.60 5.96
CA PRO A 96 12.46 -12.98 4.73
C PRO A 96 11.47 -13.05 3.56
N GLN A 97 10.55 -14.02 3.59
CA GLN A 97 9.50 -14.14 2.56
C GLN A 97 8.28 -13.24 2.82
N CYS A 98 8.20 -12.56 3.98
CA CYS A 98 7.15 -11.60 4.25
C CYS A 98 7.35 -10.35 3.40
N ASP A 99 6.67 -10.34 2.27
CA ASP A 99 6.48 -9.18 1.42
C ASP A 99 5.15 -8.54 1.82
N VAL A 100 5.19 -7.30 2.33
CA VAL A 100 4.00 -6.59 2.80
C VAL A 100 3.78 -5.42 1.88
N ASP A 101 2.54 -5.22 1.47
CA ASP A 101 2.13 -4.10 0.63
C ASP A 101 1.04 -3.28 1.33
N VAL A 102 1.05 -1.96 1.09
CA VAL A 102 -0.02 -1.02 1.43
C VAL A 102 -0.97 -0.89 0.26
N SER A 103 -2.25 -0.86 0.61
CA SER A 103 -3.38 -0.70 -0.29
C SER A 103 -4.32 0.38 0.25
N ALA A 104 -4.83 1.23 -0.64
CA ALA A 104 -5.78 2.29 -0.31
C ALA A 104 -7.10 2.11 -1.07
N PHE A 105 -8.20 1.89 -0.35
CA PHE A 105 -9.55 1.82 -0.92
C PHE A 105 -10.26 3.15 -0.74
N LEU A 106 -10.67 3.79 -1.84
CA LEU A 106 -11.41 5.05 -1.84
C LEU A 106 -12.91 4.73 -1.83
N LEU A 107 -13.54 4.93 -0.69
CA LEU A 107 -14.90 4.46 -0.40
C LEU A 107 -15.92 5.60 -0.42
N GLY A 108 -17.09 5.29 -0.97
CA GLY A 108 -18.29 6.11 -0.91
C GLY A 108 -19.00 6.07 0.45
N ALA A 109 -20.17 6.68 0.50
CA ALA A 109 -20.99 6.75 1.71
C ALA A 109 -21.55 5.38 2.15
N ASP A 110 -21.66 4.44 1.21
CA ASP A 110 -22.07 3.04 1.42
C ASP A 110 -20.91 2.15 1.91
N GLY A 111 -19.70 2.70 2.05
CA GLY A 111 -18.50 1.95 2.42
C GLY A 111 -17.95 1.07 1.30
N LYS A 112 -18.34 1.32 0.04
CA LYS A 112 -17.85 0.61 -1.14
C LYS A 112 -17.10 1.54 -2.09
N VAL A 113 -16.23 0.98 -2.92
CA VAL A 113 -15.57 1.74 -3.98
C VAL A 113 -16.61 2.20 -5.02
N PRO A 114 -16.51 3.43 -5.56
CA PRO A 114 -17.37 3.87 -6.67
C PRO A 114 -17.21 3.06 -7.96
N GLY A 115 -16.10 2.33 -8.08
CA GLY A 115 -15.79 1.39 -9.15
C GLY A 115 -14.42 0.75 -8.92
N ASP A 116 -14.08 -0.27 -9.69
CA ASP A 116 -12.88 -1.11 -9.44
C ASP A 116 -11.56 -0.33 -9.50
N SER A 117 -11.54 0.76 -10.27
CA SER A 117 -10.39 1.65 -10.39
C SER A 117 -10.19 2.57 -9.18
N TRP A 118 -11.08 2.58 -8.19
CA TRP A 118 -10.99 3.39 -6.96
C TRP A 118 -10.26 2.66 -5.83
N PHE A 119 -9.31 1.83 -6.22
CA PHE A 119 -8.44 1.06 -5.37
C PHE A 119 -6.99 1.34 -5.83
N VAL A 120 -6.16 1.88 -4.94
CA VAL A 120 -4.79 2.30 -5.23
C VAL A 120 -3.80 1.40 -4.50
N PHE A 121 -2.85 0.85 -5.24
CA PHE A 121 -1.81 -0.06 -4.77
C PHE A 121 -0.64 -0.06 -5.77
N TYR A 122 0.41 -0.85 -5.56
CA TYR A 122 1.59 -0.87 -6.45
C TYR A 122 1.27 -1.21 -7.93
N GLY A 123 0.22 -2.00 -8.21
CA GLY A 123 -0.21 -2.33 -9.58
C GLY A 123 -1.10 -1.27 -10.22
N GLN A 124 -1.75 -0.43 -9.42
CA GLN A 124 -2.54 0.73 -9.87
C GLN A 124 -2.24 1.92 -8.98
N THR A 125 -1.18 2.64 -9.34
CA THR A 125 -0.57 3.62 -8.43
C THR A 125 -1.33 4.93 -8.32
N VAL A 126 -2.33 5.19 -9.17
CA VAL A 126 -3.06 6.47 -9.19
C VAL A 126 -4.57 6.22 -9.30
N SER A 127 -5.36 6.98 -8.53
CA SER A 127 -6.83 6.96 -8.61
C SER A 127 -7.36 7.63 -9.89
N PRO A 128 -8.62 7.36 -10.31
CA PRO A 128 -9.16 7.87 -11.57
C PRO A 128 -9.31 9.40 -11.60
N ASP A 129 -9.53 10.00 -10.44
CA ASP A 129 -9.59 11.46 -10.23
C ASP A 129 -8.21 12.10 -10.00
N GLN A 130 -7.14 11.30 -10.03
CA GLN A 130 -5.76 11.74 -9.79
C GLN A 130 -5.54 12.39 -8.41
N SER A 131 -6.44 12.14 -7.46
CA SER A 131 -6.32 12.67 -6.10
C SER A 131 -5.34 11.85 -5.26
N THR A 132 -5.25 10.54 -5.53
CA THR A 132 -4.55 9.59 -4.65
C THR A 132 -3.47 8.88 -5.43
N GLU A 133 -2.26 8.86 -4.89
CA GLU A 133 -1.07 8.30 -5.54
C GLU A 133 -0.24 7.47 -4.56
N PHE A 134 0.15 6.27 -4.98
CA PHE A 134 1.06 5.36 -4.28
C PHE A 134 2.50 5.59 -4.71
N THR A 135 3.42 5.51 -3.76
CA THR A 135 4.87 5.61 -4.01
C THR A 135 5.63 4.70 -3.06
N GLU A 136 6.54 3.90 -3.61
CA GLU A 136 7.53 3.17 -2.82
C GLU A 136 8.68 4.08 -2.41
N LEU A 137 9.16 3.91 -1.18
CA LEU A 137 10.20 4.73 -0.57
C LEU A 137 11.37 3.86 -0.11
N ALA A 138 12.58 4.34 -0.41
CA ALA A 138 13.82 3.71 0.05
C ALA A 138 14.25 4.20 1.46
N SER A 139 13.28 4.45 2.36
CA SER A 139 13.52 5.05 3.68
C SER A 139 12.93 4.20 4.83
N ALA A 140 12.90 4.71 6.06
CA ALA A 140 12.19 4.04 7.15
C ALA A 140 10.69 3.89 6.84
N ASP A 141 10.09 4.95 6.29
CA ASP A 141 8.84 4.81 5.57
C ASP A 141 9.13 4.03 4.29
N ARG A 142 8.50 2.87 4.16
CA ARG A 142 8.67 1.96 3.02
C ARG A 142 7.73 2.32 1.89
N GLU A 143 6.52 2.78 2.22
CA GLU A 143 5.49 3.12 1.25
C GLU A 143 4.73 4.36 1.68
N MET A 144 4.20 5.09 0.71
CA MET A 144 3.46 6.32 0.92
C MET A 144 2.25 6.39 0.00
N ILE A 145 1.12 6.83 0.55
CA ILE A 145 -0.06 7.25 -0.20
C ILE A 145 -0.20 8.78 -0.05
N ARG A 146 -0.01 9.51 -1.15
CA ARG A 146 -0.33 10.93 -1.24
C ARG A 146 -1.81 11.10 -1.56
N ILE A 147 -2.48 12.04 -0.89
CA ILE A 147 -3.90 12.35 -1.12
C ILE A 147 -4.07 13.85 -1.26
N ASP A 148 -4.53 14.30 -2.43
CA ASP A 148 -5.00 15.65 -2.72
C ASP A 148 -6.50 15.75 -2.43
N LEU A 149 -6.83 16.32 -1.28
CA LEU A 149 -8.19 16.45 -0.79
C LEU A 149 -9.00 17.48 -1.58
N GLN A 150 -8.35 18.34 -2.38
CA GLN A 150 -9.04 19.30 -3.24
C GLN A 150 -9.47 18.69 -4.57
N LYS A 151 -8.77 17.63 -5.02
CA LYS A 151 -9.11 16.91 -6.26
C LYS A 151 -9.99 15.68 -6.02
N LEU A 152 -10.06 15.20 -4.78
CA LEU A 152 -10.81 14.01 -4.42
C LEU A 152 -12.28 14.15 -4.84
N ASP A 153 -12.79 13.17 -5.60
CA ASP A 153 -14.17 13.17 -6.05
C ASP A 153 -15.13 13.22 -4.86
N PRO A 154 -16.16 14.09 -4.88
CA PRO A 154 -17.11 14.23 -3.79
C PRO A 154 -17.84 12.95 -3.38
N LYS A 155 -17.89 11.93 -4.24
CA LYS A 155 -18.43 10.61 -3.90
C LYS A 155 -17.60 9.91 -2.83
N VAL A 156 -16.28 10.11 -2.81
CA VAL A 156 -15.39 9.51 -1.82
C VAL A 156 -15.56 10.21 -0.48
N LYS A 157 -15.98 9.45 0.53
CA LYS A 157 -16.16 9.94 1.91
C LYS A 157 -15.08 9.45 2.85
N LYS A 158 -14.39 8.38 2.47
CA LYS A 158 -13.41 7.71 3.31
C LYS A 158 -12.36 7.00 2.47
N ILE A 159 -11.13 6.97 2.96
CA ILE A 159 -10.02 6.22 2.39
C ILE A 159 -9.52 5.27 3.46
N VAL A 160 -9.56 3.97 3.18
CA VAL A 160 -9.14 2.91 4.09
C VAL A 160 -7.76 2.43 3.66
N PHE A 161 -6.82 2.36 4.61
CA PHE A 161 -5.50 1.81 4.38
C PHE A 161 -5.39 0.40 4.94
N VAL A 162 -4.92 -0.52 4.11
CA VAL A 162 -4.78 -1.93 4.44
C VAL A 162 -3.36 -2.39 4.17
N LEU A 163 -2.80 -3.13 5.12
CA LEU A 163 -1.57 -3.89 4.95
C LEU A 163 -1.93 -5.33 4.60
N THR A 164 -1.28 -5.90 3.58
CA THR A 164 -1.46 -7.30 3.16
C THR A 164 -0.11 -7.97 3.00
N ILE A 165 0.01 -9.24 3.39
CA ILE A 165 1.20 -10.05 3.09
C ILE A 165 0.96 -10.75 1.74
N ASN A 166 1.85 -10.54 0.78
CA ASN A 166 1.76 -11.20 -0.52
C ASN A 166 1.93 -12.73 -0.37
N ASP A 167 1.13 -13.51 -1.10
CA ASP A 167 1.10 -14.98 -1.04
C ASP A 167 0.96 -15.59 0.37
N ALA A 168 0.34 -14.87 1.31
CA ALA A 168 0.30 -15.28 2.72
C ALA A 168 -0.20 -16.72 2.92
N PHE A 169 -1.27 -17.10 2.23
CA PHE A 169 -1.82 -18.45 2.30
C PHE A 169 -0.86 -19.51 1.75
N ALA A 170 -0.36 -19.31 0.52
CA ALA A 170 0.52 -20.27 -0.15
C ALA A 170 1.84 -20.47 0.61
N LYS A 171 2.39 -19.39 1.17
CA LYS A 171 3.67 -19.37 1.90
C LYS A 171 3.51 -19.54 3.42
N LYS A 172 2.28 -19.74 3.92
CA LYS A 172 1.96 -19.86 5.35
C LYS A 172 2.49 -18.69 6.20
N LEU A 173 2.45 -17.48 5.64
CA LEU A 173 2.88 -16.25 6.29
C LEU A 173 1.71 -15.60 7.03
N ASN A 174 1.99 -14.84 8.08
CA ASN A 174 0.96 -14.19 8.89
C ASN A 174 1.50 -12.93 9.58
N PHE A 175 0.57 -12.15 10.14
CA PHE A 175 0.90 -10.89 10.82
C PHE A 175 1.70 -11.07 12.12
N GLY A 176 1.79 -12.28 12.69
CA GLY A 176 2.74 -12.60 13.75
C GLY A 176 4.21 -12.52 13.33
N MET A 177 4.47 -12.51 12.00
CA MET A 177 5.81 -12.33 11.43
C MET A 177 6.13 -10.86 11.11
N ILE A 178 5.19 -9.95 11.34
CA ILE A 178 5.35 -8.51 11.15
C ILE A 178 5.61 -7.87 12.51
N LYS A 179 6.46 -6.82 12.51
CA LYS A 179 6.82 -6.05 13.70
C LYS A 179 6.85 -4.59 13.35
N ASP A 180 6.70 -3.75 14.37
CA ASP A 180 6.91 -2.31 14.26
C ASP A 180 6.11 -1.66 13.11
N ALA A 181 4.94 -2.21 12.77
CA ALA A 181 4.10 -1.66 11.73
C ALA A 181 3.50 -0.34 12.21
N TYR A 182 3.60 0.71 11.40
CA TYR A 182 3.08 2.03 11.73
C TYR A 182 2.53 2.74 10.49
N VAL A 183 1.66 3.71 10.76
CA VAL A 183 1.24 4.73 9.81
C VAL A 183 1.43 6.09 10.45
N ARG A 184 1.93 7.07 9.68
CA ARG A 184 1.96 8.48 10.06
C ARG A 184 1.39 9.33 8.95
N ILE A 185 0.47 10.21 9.30
CA ILE A 185 -0.13 11.17 8.38
C ILE A 185 0.65 12.47 8.51
N LEU A 186 1.30 12.87 7.43
CA LEU A 186 1.98 14.15 7.31
C LEU A 186 1.11 15.14 6.53
N ASP A 187 1.42 16.42 6.67
CA ASP A 187 0.89 17.44 5.77
C ASP A 187 1.31 17.21 4.30
N GLY A 188 0.68 17.93 3.38
CA GLY A 188 0.96 17.79 1.94
C GLY A 188 2.39 18.10 1.53
N ALA A 189 3.09 18.94 2.30
CA ALA A 189 4.51 19.25 2.12
C ALA A 189 5.43 18.12 2.62
N GLY A 190 4.95 17.30 3.57
CA GLY A 190 5.74 16.27 4.26
C GLY A 190 6.61 16.85 5.39
N ALA A 191 6.36 18.08 5.83
CA ALA A 191 7.17 18.79 6.82
C ALA A 191 6.67 18.57 8.26
N ALA A 192 5.35 18.46 8.43
CA ALA A 192 4.71 18.31 9.74
C ALA A 192 3.95 16.99 9.83
N GLU A 193 4.17 16.25 10.93
CA GLU A 193 3.33 15.11 11.28
C GLU A 193 2.03 15.63 11.90
N LEU A 194 0.89 15.13 11.43
CA LEU A 194 -0.44 15.47 11.92
C LEU A 194 -0.93 14.45 12.95
N VAL A 195 -0.69 13.17 12.67
CA VAL A 195 -1.02 12.05 13.57
C VAL A 195 -0.18 10.83 13.20
N SER A 196 0.10 9.97 14.16
CA SER A 196 0.74 8.68 13.95
C SER A 196 0.08 7.57 14.76
N PHE A 197 0.17 6.35 14.25
CA PHE A 197 -0.33 5.16 14.92
C PHE A 197 0.66 4.01 14.67
N GLN A 198 1.12 3.41 15.77
CA GLN A 198 1.91 2.18 15.72
C GLN A 198 1.05 1.01 16.19
N MET A 199 1.10 -0.07 15.44
CA MET A 199 0.42 -1.30 15.80
C MET A 199 1.16 -2.02 16.93
N THR A 200 0.39 -2.42 17.94
CA THR A 200 0.86 -3.20 19.09
C THR A 200 0.35 -4.64 19.09
N GLU A 201 -0.60 -4.96 18.21
CA GLU A 201 -1.31 -6.24 18.15
C GLU A 201 -1.01 -6.96 16.83
N TYR A 202 -0.46 -8.17 16.94
CA TYR A 202 -0.07 -9.02 15.82
C TYR A 202 -0.56 -10.44 16.08
N TYR A 203 -1.12 -11.09 15.06
CA TYR A 203 -1.80 -12.37 15.22
C TYR A 203 -1.38 -13.38 14.15
N SER A 204 -1.24 -14.65 14.55
CA SER A 204 -0.82 -15.73 13.67
C SER A 204 -1.92 -16.21 12.70
N ASN A 205 -3.18 -15.90 13.00
CA ASN A 205 -4.34 -16.21 12.16
C ASN A 205 -4.77 -15.04 11.26
N VAL A 206 -4.01 -13.95 11.22
CA VAL A 206 -4.30 -12.75 10.44
C VAL A 206 -3.31 -12.63 9.30
N ILE A 207 -3.81 -12.32 8.11
CA ILE A 207 -3.00 -12.17 6.88
C ILE A 207 -3.19 -10.83 6.19
N SER A 208 -4.14 -10.02 6.66
CA SER A 208 -4.29 -8.62 6.28
C SER A 208 -4.82 -7.77 7.43
N MET A 209 -4.53 -6.49 7.42
CA MET A 209 -4.80 -5.58 8.53
C MET A 209 -5.26 -4.21 8.02
N MET A 210 -6.44 -3.76 8.43
CA MET A 210 -6.81 -2.36 8.31
C MET A 210 -6.04 -1.56 9.36
N ILE A 211 -4.99 -0.85 8.95
CA ILE A 211 -4.16 -0.08 9.88
C ILE A 211 -4.84 1.22 10.31
N GLY A 212 -5.55 1.87 9.39
CA GLY A 212 -6.30 3.09 9.69
C GLY A 212 -7.13 3.59 8.52
N GLU A 213 -7.92 4.61 8.77
CA GLU A 213 -8.76 5.25 7.76
C GLU A 213 -8.73 6.78 7.91
N VAL A 214 -8.81 7.47 6.78
CA VAL A 214 -9.02 8.92 6.70
C VAL A 214 -10.43 9.16 6.18
N TYR A 215 -11.23 9.94 6.88
CA TYR A 215 -12.63 10.15 6.54
C TYR A 215 -13.06 11.60 6.73
N ASN A 216 -13.99 12.05 5.90
CA ASN A 216 -14.60 13.36 6.02
C ASN A 216 -15.82 13.27 6.94
N HIS A 217 -15.86 14.11 7.96
CA HIS A 217 -16.98 14.23 8.87
C HIS A 217 -17.35 15.70 9.04
N ASN A 218 -18.51 16.09 8.51
CA ASN A 218 -19.01 17.46 8.52
C ASN A 218 -18.01 18.47 7.93
N GLY A 219 -17.38 18.13 6.81
CA GLY A 219 -16.41 18.99 6.12
C GLY A 219 -15.00 18.94 6.72
N LEU A 220 -14.79 18.23 7.82
CA LEU A 220 -13.48 18.09 8.46
C LEU A 220 -12.91 16.70 8.24
N TRP A 221 -11.65 16.64 7.82
CA TRP A 221 -10.92 15.38 7.67
C TRP A 221 -10.36 14.91 9.01
N LYS A 222 -10.59 13.63 9.29
CA LYS A 222 -10.15 12.94 10.50
C LYS A 222 -9.42 11.67 10.14
N PHE A 223 -8.52 11.25 11.02
CA PHE A 223 -7.91 9.93 11.00
C PHE A 223 -8.52 9.08 12.11
N ASN A 224 -8.71 7.80 11.86
CA ASN A 224 -9.11 6.80 12.84
C ASN A 224 -8.06 5.67 12.82
N ALA A 225 -7.43 5.43 13.97
CA ALA A 225 -6.52 4.31 14.16
C ALA A 225 -7.34 3.04 14.37
N VAL A 226 -7.27 2.09 13.44
CA VAL A 226 -8.17 0.92 13.46
C VAL A 226 -7.44 -0.33 13.97
N GLY A 227 -6.35 -0.75 13.33
CA GLY A 227 -5.59 -1.94 13.72
C GLY A 227 -6.44 -3.22 13.80
N ASN A 228 -7.40 -3.42 12.89
CA ASN A 228 -8.25 -4.60 12.85
C ASN A 228 -7.78 -5.57 11.77
N GLY A 229 -7.43 -6.79 12.19
CA GLY A 229 -6.92 -7.85 11.34
C GLY A 229 -8.04 -8.75 10.83
N VAL A 230 -7.89 -9.28 9.61
CA VAL A 230 -8.77 -10.30 9.06
C VAL A 230 -7.97 -11.45 8.43
N ALA A 231 -8.58 -12.63 8.41
CA ALA A 231 -8.07 -13.81 7.73
C ALA A 231 -8.52 -13.84 6.24
N LYS A 232 -8.40 -12.69 5.56
CA LYS A 232 -8.73 -12.53 4.14
C LYS A 232 -7.52 -11.95 3.42
N ASP A 233 -7.23 -12.46 2.24
CA ASP A 233 -6.22 -11.91 1.35
C ASP A 233 -6.74 -10.64 0.64
N LEU A 234 -5.94 -10.11 -0.28
CA LEU A 234 -6.30 -8.92 -1.03
C LEU A 234 -7.59 -9.13 -1.84
N GLU A 235 -7.79 -10.30 -2.46
CA GLU A 235 -9.02 -10.63 -3.18
C GLU A 235 -10.25 -10.58 -2.25
N GLY A 236 -10.14 -11.17 -1.05
CA GLY A 236 -11.19 -11.09 -0.04
C GLY A 236 -11.48 -9.67 0.46
N LEU A 237 -10.48 -8.79 0.49
CA LEU A 237 -10.62 -7.37 0.81
C LEU A 237 -11.26 -6.57 -0.34
N CYS A 238 -10.89 -6.87 -1.58
CA CYS A 238 -11.54 -6.33 -2.77
C CYS A 238 -13.05 -6.60 -2.73
N GLY A 239 -13.46 -7.84 -2.47
CA GLY A 239 -14.88 -8.18 -2.28
C GLY A 239 -15.51 -7.46 -1.07
N LEU A 240 -14.78 -7.31 0.04
CA LEU A 240 -15.26 -6.56 1.22
C LEU A 240 -15.55 -5.09 0.89
N TYR A 241 -14.74 -4.45 0.04
CA TYR A 241 -14.91 -3.05 -0.37
C TYR A 241 -15.64 -2.86 -1.70
N GLY A 242 -16.13 -3.93 -2.32
CA GLY A 242 -16.98 -3.87 -3.52
C GLY A 242 -16.24 -3.75 -4.85
N VAL A 243 -14.91 -3.95 -4.85
CA VAL A 243 -14.13 -4.10 -6.08
C VAL A 243 -14.55 -5.42 -6.73
N GLN A 244 -15.04 -5.35 -7.97
CA GLN A 244 -15.34 -6.52 -8.78
C GLN A 244 -14.04 -7.03 -9.40
N VAL A 245 -13.60 -8.20 -8.93
CA VAL A 245 -12.49 -8.91 -9.56
C VAL A 245 -13.10 -9.79 -10.65
N SER A 246 -12.96 -9.36 -11.91
CA SER A 246 -13.56 -10.08 -13.04
C SER A 246 -12.81 -11.39 -13.28
N HIS A 247 -13.56 -12.49 -13.41
CA HIS A 247 -13.07 -13.83 -13.75
C HIS A 247 -12.69 -13.98 -15.23
#